data_AF-A0A925L9B1-F1
#
_entry.id   AF-A0A925L9B1-F1
#
_cell.length_a   1.000
_cell.length_b   1.000
_cell.length_c   1.000
_cell.angle_alpha   90.00
_cell.angle_beta   90.00
_cell.angle_gamma   90.00
#
_symmetry.space_group_name_H-M   'P 1'
#
loop_
_entity.id
_entity.type
_entity.pdbx_description
1 polymer ?
#
loop_
_entity_poly.entity_id
_entity_poly.type
_entity_poly.pdbx_seq_one_letter_code
_entity_poly.pdbx_strand_id
1 'polypeptide(L)' 'PQKPMITSGIRLGSPAFTTRGFKEEQARATANLIADVLDKPHDEANIAAVRAKVAALTKDFPVYR' A
#
# COMPACT_ATOMS: atom_id res chain seq x y z
N PRO A 1 2.71 -25.67 -11.42
CA PRO A 1 1.29 -25.27 -11.57
C PRO A 1 0.65 -24.97 -10.20
N GLN A 2 0.32 -23.70 -9.94
CA GLN A 2 -0.41 -23.31 -8.73
C GLN A 2 -1.91 -23.64 -8.87
N LYS A 3 -2.59 -23.89 -7.74
CA LYS A 3 -4.02 -24.26 -7.71
C LYS A 3 -4.87 -23.17 -8.38
N PRO A 4 -6.01 -23.51 -9.02
CA PRO A 4 -6.89 -22.53 -9.69
C PRO A 4 -7.36 -21.37 -8.79
N MET A 5 -7.38 -21.58 -7.48
CA MET A 5 -7.77 -20.59 -6.48
C MET A 5 -6.59 -19.72 -5.98
N ILE A 6 -5.37 -19.98 -6.44
CA ILE A 6 -4.16 -19.21 -6.10
C ILE A 6 -3.81 -18.37 -7.32
N THR A 7 -4.05 -17.06 -7.22
CA THR A 7 -3.75 -16.11 -8.28
C THR A 7 -2.29 -15.64 -8.19
N SER A 8 -1.66 -15.39 -9.34
CA SER A 8 -0.26 -14.95 -9.43
C SER A 8 -0.08 -13.43 -9.42
N GLY A 9 -1.12 -12.66 -9.09
CA GLY A 9 -1.08 -11.19 -9.21
C GLY A 9 -2.14 -10.46 -8.39
N ILE A 10 -1.91 -9.15 -8.25
CA ILE A 10 -2.77 -8.20 -7.54
C ILE A 10 -3.26 -7.11 -8.49
N ARG A 11 -4.49 -6.64 -8.29
CA ARG A 11 -5.06 -5.49 -9.02
C ARG A 11 -5.13 -4.28 -8.11
N LEU A 12 -4.53 -3.16 -8.54
CA LEU A 12 -4.50 -1.91 -7.80
C LEU A 12 -5.31 -0.83 -8.53
N GLY A 13 -5.88 0.12 -7.78
CA GLY A 13 -6.66 1.23 -8.34
C GLY A 13 -6.45 2.52 -7.55
N SER A 14 -6.37 3.64 -8.26
CA SER A 14 -6.17 4.98 -7.68
C SER A 14 -7.39 5.72 -7.10
N PRO A 15 -8.66 5.43 -7.48
CA PRO A 15 -9.79 6.29 -7.10
C PRO A 15 -9.90 6.57 -5.59
N ALA A 16 -9.72 5.55 -4.74
CA ALA A 16 -9.90 5.71 -3.30
C ALA A 16 -8.86 6.65 -2.67
N PHE A 17 -7.60 6.55 -3.07
CA PHE A 17 -6.55 7.38 -2.50
C PHE A 17 -6.54 8.79 -3.11
N THR A 18 -6.95 8.96 -4.37
CA THR A 18 -7.09 10.31 -4.95
C THR A 18 -8.29 11.05 -4.34
N THR A 19 -9.41 10.38 -4.04
CA THR A 19 -10.57 11.01 -3.37
C THR A 19 -10.21 11.58 -1.99
N ARG A 20 -9.33 10.95 -1.22
CA ARG A 20 -8.85 11.48 0.07
C ARG A 20 -7.75 12.54 -0.05
N GLY A 21 -7.34 12.89 -1.28
CA GLY A 21 -6.41 14.00 -1.55
C GLY A 21 -4.98 13.60 -1.89
N PHE A 22 -4.66 12.31 -2.10
CA PHE A 22 -3.32 11.94 -2.56
C PHE A 22 -3.05 12.45 -3.96
N LYS A 23 -1.81 12.88 -4.19
CA LYS A 23 -1.25 13.28 -5.49
C LYS A 23 -0.12 12.33 -5.90
N GLU A 24 0.61 12.70 -6.94
CA GLU A 24 1.66 11.89 -7.57
C GLU A 24 2.75 11.47 -6.58
N GLU A 25 3.12 12.36 -5.66
CA GLU A 25 4.13 12.08 -4.64
C GLU A 25 3.67 11.00 -3.65
N GLN A 26 2.45 11.11 -3.13
CA GLN A 26 1.89 10.12 -2.21
C GLN A 26 1.62 8.78 -2.92
N ALA A 27 1.25 8.83 -4.20
CA ALA A 27 1.10 7.62 -5.02
C ALA A 27 2.45 6.90 -5.20
N ARG A 28 3.53 7.63 -5.48
CA ARG A 28 4.89 7.07 -5.56
C ARG A 28 5.36 6.49 -4.23
N ALA A 29 5.12 7.20 -3.13
CA ALA A 29 5.43 6.71 -1.79
C ALA A 29 4.66 5.39 -1.50
N THR A 30 3.37 5.35 -1.82
CA THR A 30 2.53 4.15 -1.66
C THR A 30 3.05 2.99 -2.50
N ALA A 31 3.48 3.23 -3.74
CA ALA A 31 4.05 2.20 -4.61
C ALA A 31 5.35 1.60 -4.04
N ASN A 32 6.23 2.44 -3.48
CA ASN A 32 7.44 1.97 -2.81
C ASN A 32 7.11 1.13 -1.56
N LEU A 33 6.13 1.55 -0.77
CA LEU A 33 5.68 0.77 0.40
C LEU A 33 5.09 -0.58 0.02
N ILE A 34 4.39 -0.67 -1.12
CA ILE A 34 3.92 -1.95 -1.68
C ILE A 34 5.13 -2.83 -2.06
N ALA A 35 6.11 -2.27 -2.76
CA ALA A 35 7.32 -3.00 -3.15
C ALA A 35 8.10 -3.52 -1.93
N ASP A 36 8.29 -2.69 -0.90
CA ASP A 36 8.97 -3.06 0.35
C ASP A 36 8.35 -4.32 0.98
N VAL A 37 7.01 -4.47 0.94
CA VAL A 37 6.31 -5.65 1.46
C VAL A 37 6.40 -6.83 0.51
N LEU A 38 6.27 -6.61 -0.80
CA LEU A 38 6.35 -7.68 -1.80
C LEU A 38 7.73 -8.34 -1.86
N ASP A 39 8.80 -7.58 -1.61
CA ASP A 39 10.17 -8.11 -1.56
C ASP A 39 10.42 -8.96 -0.30
N LYS A 40 9.72 -8.68 0.79
CA LYS A 40 9.85 -9.38 2.08
C LYS A 40 8.48 -9.66 2.72
N PRO A 41 7.67 -10.56 2.14
CA PRO A 41 6.26 -10.73 2.53
C PRO A 41 6.06 -11.44 3.88
N HIS A 42 7.11 -12.05 4.43
CA HIS A 42 7.08 -12.77 5.72
C HIS A 42 7.94 -12.10 6.81
N ASP A 43 8.48 -10.92 6.52
CA ASP A 43 9.26 -10.15 7.50
C ASP A 43 8.31 -9.27 8.33
N GLU A 44 7.94 -9.75 9.51
CA GLU A 44 7.02 -9.06 10.42
C GLU A 44 7.52 -7.66 10.83
N ALA A 45 8.83 -7.49 10.98
CA ALA A 45 9.42 -6.21 11.35
C ALA A 45 9.28 -5.20 10.20
N ASN A 46 9.53 -5.63 8.96
CA ASN A 46 9.30 -4.82 7.77
C ASN A 46 7.82 -4.46 7.60
N ILE A 47 6.91 -5.40 7.78
CA ILE A 47 5.46 -5.16 7.72
C ILE A 47 5.03 -4.14 8.78
N ALA A 48 5.53 -4.25 10.01
CA ALA A 48 5.25 -3.29 11.09
C ALA A 48 5.78 -1.89 10.75
N ALA A 49 6.99 -1.78 10.19
CA ALA A 49 7.57 -0.51 9.75
C ALA A 49 6.77 0.13 8.61
N VAL A 50 6.38 -0.65 7.59
CA VAL A 50 5.53 -0.18 6.49
C VAL A 50 4.18 0.30 7.01
N ARG A 51 3.56 -0.45 7.94
CA ARG A 51 2.30 -0.05 8.58
C ARG A 51 2.42 1.30 9.29
N ALA A 52 3.52 1.55 10.00
CA ALA A 52 3.76 2.84 10.65
C ALA A 52 3.88 3.99 9.64
N LYS A 53 4.60 3.78 8.53
CA LYS A 53 4.73 4.75 7.43
C LYS A 53 3.38 5.04 6.77
N VAL A 54 2.55 4.02 6.53
CA VAL A 54 1.19 4.17 6.00
C VAL A 54 0.34 4.98 6.97
N ALA A 55 0.38 4.67 8.27
CA ALA A 55 -0.40 5.40 9.27
C ALA A 55 -0.06 6.90 9.29
N ALA A 56 1.23 7.23 9.25
CA ALA A 56 1.71 8.60 9.14
C ALA A 56 1.16 9.28 7.87
N LEU A 57 1.29 8.63 6.70
CA LEU A 57 0.79 9.16 5.44
C LEU A 57 -0.73 9.39 5.47
N THR A 58 -1.51 8.47 6.05
CA THR A 58 -2.96 8.59 6.07
C THR A 58 -3.50 9.64 7.05
N LYS A 59 -2.72 10.02 8.06
CA LYS A 59 -3.11 11.00 9.09
C LYS A 59 -3.30 12.39 8.48
N ASP A 60 -2.49 12.74 7.50
CA ASP A 60 -2.52 14.05 6.83
C ASP A 60 -3.66 14.16 5.80
N PHE A 61 -4.24 13.02 5.40
CA PHE A 61 -5.28 12.93 4.35
C PHE A 61 -6.52 12.19 4.89
N PRO A 62 -7.31 12.79 5.80
CA PRO A 62 -8.51 12.18 6.34
C PRO A 62 -9.57 11.98 5.24
N VAL A 63 -10.34 10.89 5.32
CA VAL A 63 -11.38 10.57 4.32
C VAL A 63 -12.65 11.40 4.54
N TYR A 64 -13.00 11.69 5.79
CA TYR A 64 -14.15 12.50 6.18
C TYR A 64 -13.68 13.58 7.18
N ARG A 65 -14.27 14.77 7.09
CA ARG A 65 -14.10 15.87 8.04
C ARG A 65 -15.46 16.25 8.60
#